data_AF-A0A1B3X4C1-F1
#
_entry.id   AF-A0A1B3X4C1-F1
#
_cell.length_a   1.000
_cell.length_b   1.000
_cell.length_c   1.000
_cell.angle_alpha   90.00
_cell.angle_beta   90.00
_cell.angle_gamma   90.00
#
_symmetry.space_group_name_H-M   'P 1'
#
loop_
_entity.id
_entity.type
_entity.pdbx_description
1 polymer ?
#
loop_
_entity_poly.entity_id
_entity_poly.type
_entity_poly.pdbx_seq_one_letter_code
_entity_poly.pdbx_strand_id
1 'polypeptide(L)'
;MNMIYISHPYTGAEKENRKAAAAIAAEFSKKYPHILFVNPLDGMRHLKAAKIPYDTVLEQCKTLLGKCNGVIMAGNWKNSNGCMEEYLYAVHHRLTIWEGTEEFDSEEVMPHDRCGTHASCKKCICTSCAHRLTCWNCNDCVQEAGQTVPIGYTGGDVWQPGCSRYEKKG
;
A
#
# COMPACT_ATOMS: atom_id res chain seq x y z
N MET A 1 -15.26 0.28 0.41
CA MET A 1 -14.78 -1.03 0.91
C MET A 1 -13.27 -0.96 0.95
N ASN A 2 -12.62 -1.32 2.06
CA ASN A 2 -11.17 -1.30 2.14
C ASN A 2 -10.58 -2.55 1.46
N MET A 3 -9.45 -2.40 0.79
CA MET A 3 -8.76 -3.46 0.08
C MET A 3 -7.30 -3.56 0.53
N ILE A 4 -6.86 -4.76 0.90
CA ILE A 4 -5.49 -5.01 1.37
C ILE A 4 -4.83 -6.03 0.46
N TYR A 5 -3.65 -5.67 -0.05
CA TYR A 5 -2.83 -6.54 -0.87
C TYR A 5 -2.02 -7.49 0.00
N ILE A 6 -1.94 -8.77 -0.36
CA ILE A 6 -1.05 -9.75 0.26
C ILE A 6 0.07 -10.04 -0.72
N SER A 7 1.25 -9.49 -0.45
CA SER A 7 2.48 -9.81 -1.17
C SER A 7 3.07 -11.08 -0.60
N HIS A 8 3.38 -12.06 -1.45
CA HIS A 8 3.98 -13.32 -1.03
C HIS A 8 4.91 -13.84 -2.13
N PRO A 9 6.10 -14.40 -1.80
CA PRO A 9 7.02 -14.96 -2.78
C PRO A 9 6.32 -15.93 -3.73
N TYR A 10 6.72 -15.93 -5.01
CA TYR A 10 6.21 -16.89 -6.01
C TYR A 10 7.25 -17.95 -6.38
N THR A 11 8.39 -17.51 -6.91
CA THR A 11 9.43 -18.36 -7.51
C THR A 11 10.09 -19.29 -6.48
N GLY A 12 10.42 -20.52 -6.90
CA GLY A 12 11.20 -21.49 -6.12
C GLY A 12 10.36 -22.52 -5.37
N ALA A 13 9.09 -22.22 -5.09
CA ALA A 13 8.13 -23.14 -4.49
C ALA A 13 6.70 -22.76 -4.88
N GLU A 14 6.41 -22.68 -6.18
CA GLU A 14 5.21 -22.01 -6.71
C GLU A 14 3.90 -22.58 -6.17
N LYS A 15 3.82 -23.90 -5.93
CA LYS A 15 2.61 -24.56 -5.46
C LYS A 15 2.37 -24.27 -3.98
N GLU A 16 3.42 -24.37 -3.18
CA GLU A 16 3.43 -24.15 -1.74
C GLU A 16 3.17 -22.68 -1.44
N ASN A 17 3.84 -21.78 -2.16
CA ASN A 17 3.68 -20.34 -2.06
C ASN A 17 2.26 -19.87 -2.39
N ARG A 18 1.66 -20.40 -3.45
CA ARG A 18 0.26 -20.15 -3.79
C ARG A 18 -0.67 -20.60 -2.66
N LYS A 19 -0.46 -21.82 -2.16
CA LYS A 19 -1.26 -22.37 -1.07
C LYS A 19 -1.13 -21.52 0.20
N ALA A 20 0.07 -21.05 0.53
CA ALA A 20 0.32 -20.18 1.67
C ALA A 20 -0.38 -18.82 1.54
N ALA A 21 -0.21 -18.14 0.40
CA ALA A 21 -0.89 -16.87 0.13
C ALA A 21 -2.43 -17.00 0.18
N ALA A 22 -2.98 -18.06 -0.40
CA ALA A 22 -4.40 -18.36 -0.37
C ALA A 22 -4.90 -18.65 1.06
N ALA A 23 -4.10 -19.35 1.88
CA ALA A 23 -4.45 -19.63 3.28
C ALA A 23 -4.53 -18.34 4.11
N ILE A 24 -3.56 -17.43 3.95
CA ILE A 24 -3.57 -16.12 4.61
C ILE A 24 -4.82 -15.33 4.18
N ALA A 25 -5.08 -15.25 2.87
CA ALA A 25 -6.25 -14.53 2.36
C ALA A 25 -7.56 -15.11 2.90
N ALA A 26 -7.69 -16.43 2.97
CA ALA A 26 -8.88 -17.11 3.50
C ALA A 26 -9.07 -16.86 5.00
N GLU A 27 -8.00 -16.98 5.80
CA GLU A 27 -8.02 -16.70 7.23
C GLU A 27 -8.43 -15.25 7.51
N PHE A 28 -7.80 -14.30 6.82
CA PHE A 28 -8.01 -12.87 7.05
C PHE A 28 -9.39 -12.44 6.56
N SER A 29 -9.86 -12.97 5.43
CA SER A 29 -11.23 -12.72 4.95
C SER A 29 -12.29 -13.24 5.92
N LYS A 30 -12.03 -14.37 6.59
CA LYS A 30 -12.92 -14.90 7.64
C LYS A 30 -12.90 -14.02 8.89
N LYS A 31 -11.73 -13.53 9.30
CA LYS A 31 -11.54 -12.73 10.51
C LYS A 31 -12.04 -11.28 10.35
N TYR A 32 -11.84 -10.70 9.17
CA TYR A 32 -12.17 -9.31 8.85
C TYR A 32 -13.04 -9.24 7.59
N PRO A 33 -14.30 -9.68 7.63
CA PRO A 33 -15.17 -9.77 6.45
C PRO A 33 -15.54 -8.41 5.82
N HIS A 34 -15.19 -7.31 6.48
CA HIS A 34 -15.37 -5.94 6.01
C HIS A 34 -14.14 -5.39 5.25
N ILE A 35 -13.10 -6.21 5.07
CA ILE A 35 -11.89 -5.89 4.31
C ILE A 35 -11.74 -6.93 3.21
N LEU A 36 -11.51 -6.46 1.99
CA LEU A 36 -11.21 -7.32 0.86
C LEU A 36 -9.71 -7.60 0.81
N PHE A 37 -9.32 -8.84 1.08
CA PHE A 37 -7.93 -9.27 0.92
C PHE A 37 -7.71 -9.82 -0.48
N VAL A 38 -6.75 -9.25 -1.21
CA VAL A 38 -6.39 -9.68 -2.56
C VAL A 38 -4.95 -10.17 -2.56
N ASN A 39 -4.68 -11.28 -3.24
CA ASN A 39 -3.32 -11.72 -3.51
C ASN A 39 -3.13 -11.89 -5.03
N PRO A 40 -1.98 -11.46 -5.59
CA PRO A 40 -1.73 -11.53 -7.03
C PRO A 40 -1.60 -12.98 -7.51
N LEU A 41 -1.16 -13.90 -6.64
CA LEU A 41 -0.95 -15.29 -7.00
C LEU A 41 -2.27 -15.94 -7.43
N ASP A 42 -3.39 -15.64 -6.79
CA ASP A 42 -4.72 -16.11 -7.16
C ASP A 42 -5.36 -15.21 -8.23
N GLY A 43 -5.28 -13.88 -8.06
CA GLY A 43 -5.91 -12.92 -8.97
C GLY A 43 -5.34 -12.95 -10.40
N MET A 44 -4.07 -13.32 -10.56
CA MET A 44 -3.35 -13.22 -11.83
C MET A 44 -2.95 -14.57 -12.44
N ARG A 45 -3.59 -15.67 -12.01
CA ARG A 45 -3.32 -17.02 -12.54
C ARG A 45 -3.40 -17.11 -14.07
N HIS A 46 -4.31 -16.36 -14.66
CA HIS A 46 -4.54 -16.33 -16.11
C HIS A 46 -3.35 -15.77 -16.89
N LEU A 47 -2.54 -14.88 -16.31
CA LEU A 47 -1.38 -14.29 -16.99
C LEU A 47 -0.29 -15.32 -17.30
N LYS A 48 -0.12 -16.32 -16.42
CA LYS A 48 0.79 -17.44 -16.69
C LYS A 48 0.32 -18.28 -17.88
N ALA A 49 -0.99 -18.54 -17.97
CA ALA A 49 -1.57 -19.29 -19.10
C ALA A 49 -1.42 -18.51 -20.42
N ALA A 50 -1.56 -17.19 -20.35
CA ALA A 50 -1.35 -16.28 -21.48
C ALA A 50 0.14 -16.03 -21.81
N LYS A 51 1.09 -16.63 -21.07
CA LYS A 51 2.54 -16.47 -21.25
C LYS A 51 3.00 -15.01 -21.27
N ILE A 52 2.37 -14.18 -20.44
CA ILE A 52 2.73 -12.77 -20.30
C ILE A 52 4.15 -12.66 -19.71
N PRO A 53 5.02 -11.79 -20.26
CA PRO A 53 6.37 -11.58 -19.74
C PRO A 53 6.36 -11.14 -18.28
N TYR A 54 7.41 -11.50 -17.53
CA TYR A 54 7.53 -11.24 -16.10
C TYR A 54 7.34 -9.76 -15.76
N ASP A 55 8.03 -8.85 -16.45
CA ASP A 55 7.94 -7.41 -16.19
C ASP A 55 6.51 -6.89 -16.39
N THR A 56 5.83 -7.36 -17.43
CA THR A 56 4.41 -7.01 -17.67
C THR A 56 3.49 -7.56 -16.60
N VAL A 57 3.73 -8.78 -16.11
CA VAL A 57 2.99 -9.33 -14.95
C VAL A 57 3.23 -8.46 -13.71
N LEU A 58 4.47 -8.07 -13.45
CA LEU A 58 4.84 -7.28 -12.28
C LEU A 58 4.23 -5.87 -12.33
N GLU A 59 4.17 -5.22 -13.50
CA GLU A 59 3.45 -3.95 -13.66
C GLU A 59 1.95 -4.08 -13.40
N GLN A 60 1.34 -5.20 -13.81
CA GLN A 60 -0.06 -5.47 -13.47
C GLN A 60 -0.26 -5.69 -11.96
N CYS A 61 0.66 -6.41 -11.30
CA CYS A 61 0.68 -6.55 -9.83
C CYS A 61 0.75 -5.17 -9.14
N LYS A 62 1.68 -4.31 -9.56
CA LYS A 62 1.83 -2.95 -9.05
C LYS A 62 0.58 -2.09 -9.30
N THR A 63 -0.06 -2.25 -10.46
CA THR A 63 -1.33 -1.58 -10.76
C THR A 63 -2.44 -2.00 -9.79
N LEU A 64 -2.57 -3.30 -9.48
CA LEU A 64 -3.53 -3.79 -8.49
C LEU A 64 -3.20 -3.28 -7.09
N LEU A 65 -1.92 -3.35 -6.70
CA LEU A 65 -1.43 -2.84 -5.41
C LEU A 65 -1.75 -1.34 -5.25
N GLY A 66 -1.58 -0.53 -6.29
CA GLY A 66 -1.89 0.90 -6.28
C GLY A 66 -3.38 1.23 -6.09
N LYS A 67 -4.28 0.25 -6.16
CA LYS A 67 -5.71 0.39 -5.84
C LYS A 67 -6.06 -0.07 -4.42
N CYS A 68 -5.10 -0.64 -3.70
CA CYS A 68 -5.28 -1.08 -2.31
C CYS A 68 -4.98 0.05 -1.31
N ASN A 69 -5.47 -0.09 -0.07
CA ASN A 69 -5.14 0.79 1.06
C ASN A 69 -3.77 0.52 1.66
N GLY A 70 -3.23 -0.66 1.41
CA GLY A 70 -1.99 -1.12 2.01
C GLY A 70 -1.63 -2.52 1.56
N VAL A 71 -0.46 -2.96 2.02
CA VAL A 71 0.11 -4.26 1.69
C VAL A 71 0.63 -4.96 2.94
N ILE A 72 0.31 -6.24 3.05
CA ILE A 72 0.93 -7.17 3.98
C ILE A 72 2.06 -7.88 3.22
N MET A 73 3.28 -7.77 3.75
CA MET A 73 4.46 -8.45 3.22
C MET A 73 4.61 -9.81 3.91
N ALA A 74 4.14 -10.88 3.26
CA ALA A 74 4.05 -12.22 3.85
C ALA A 74 5.15 -13.18 3.37
N GLY A 75 5.38 -14.23 4.17
CA GLY A 75 6.40 -15.24 3.87
C GLY A 75 7.81 -14.65 3.84
N ASN A 76 8.71 -15.24 3.05
CA ASN A 76 10.09 -14.78 2.91
C ASN A 76 10.23 -13.64 1.87
N TRP A 77 9.40 -12.60 2.01
CA TRP A 77 9.26 -11.52 1.03
C TRP A 77 10.57 -10.76 0.76
N LYS A 78 11.43 -10.60 1.78
CA LYS A 78 12.74 -9.92 1.67
C LYS A 78 13.69 -10.59 0.67
N ASN A 79 13.49 -11.88 0.39
CA ASN A 79 14.29 -12.67 -0.56
C ASN A 79 13.57 -12.91 -1.90
N SER A 80 12.47 -12.19 -2.18
CA SER A 80 11.74 -12.29 -3.44
C SER A 80 11.81 -10.97 -4.20
N ASN A 81 12.36 -10.99 -5.42
CA ASN A 81 12.42 -9.80 -6.28
C ASN A 81 11.04 -9.18 -6.51
N GLY A 82 10.03 -10.00 -6.78
CA GLY A 82 8.66 -9.51 -6.99
C GLY A 82 8.09 -8.82 -5.75
N CYS A 83 8.27 -9.39 -4.57
CA CYS A 83 7.82 -8.76 -3.33
C CYS A 83 8.60 -7.49 -3.01
N MET A 84 9.90 -7.44 -3.29
CA MET A 84 10.69 -6.23 -3.07
C MET A 84 10.25 -5.08 -3.99
N GLU A 85 9.93 -5.38 -5.24
CA GLU A 85 9.37 -4.41 -6.19
C GLU A 85 8.00 -3.87 -5.72
N GLU A 86 7.15 -4.75 -5.18
CA GLU A 86 5.87 -4.36 -4.56
C GLU A 86 6.07 -3.51 -3.30
N TYR A 87 7.03 -3.87 -2.44
CA TYR A 87 7.40 -3.09 -1.25
C TYR A 87 7.86 -1.69 -1.63
N LEU A 88 8.81 -1.58 -2.57
CA LEU A 88 9.30 -0.29 -3.06
C LEU A 88 8.17 0.53 -3.67
N TYR A 89 7.30 -0.09 -4.47
CA TYR A 89 6.12 0.57 -5.00
C TYR A 89 5.23 1.14 -3.88
N ALA A 90 4.94 0.34 -2.85
CA ALA A 90 4.15 0.77 -1.70
C ALA A 90 4.81 1.92 -0.92
N VAL A 91 6.13 1.88 -0.72
CA VAL A 91 6.90 2.98 -0.11
C VAL A 91 6.79 4.26 -0.94
N HIS A 92 7.01 4.17 -2.26
CA HIS A 92 6.94 5.31 -3.17
C HIS A 92 5.54 5.93 -3.23
N HIS A 93 4.50 5.12 -3.16
CA HIS A 93 3.10 5.56 -3.20
C HIS A 93 2.49 5.77 -1.80
N ARG A 94 3.30 5.67 -0.74
CA ARG A 94 2.90 5.90 0.66
C ARG A 94 1.70 5.07 1.09
N LEU A 95 1.62 3.83 0.62
CA LEU A 95 0.66 2.86 1.09
C LEU A 95 1.04 2.40 2.50
N THR A 96 0.07 1.96 3.31
CA THR A 96 0.38 1.32 4.59
C THR A 96 1.06 -0.02 4.33
N ILE A 97 2.14 -0.30 5.05
CA ILE A 97 2.92 -1.54 4.91
C ILE A 97 2.96 -2.23 6.27
N TRP A 98 2.59 -3.50 6.29
CA TRP A 98 2.81 -4.40 7.43
C TRP A 98 3.87 -5.42 7.04
N GLU A 99 5.01 -5.47 7.75
CA GLU A 99 6.16 -6.34 7.44
C GLU A 99 5.98 -7.76 7.99
N GLY A 100 4.76 -8.28 7.94
CA GLY A 100 4.40 -9.61 8.44
C GLY A 100 2.90 -9.72 8.65
N THR A 101 2.38 -10.95 8.67
CA THR A 101 0.95 -11.20 8.95
C THR A 101 0.57 -10.86 10.39
N GLU A 102 1.52 -11.00 11.30
CA GLU A 102 1.43 -10.73 12.73
C GLU A 102 1.40 -9.24 13.05
N GLU A 103 1.91 -8.39 12.16
CA GLU A 103 1.87 -6.94 12.30
C GLU A 103 0.56 -6.33 11.80
N PHE A 104 -0.23 -7.08 11.03
CA PHE A 104 -1.46 -6.57 10.46
C PHE A 104 -2.48 -6.20 11.54
N ASP A 105 -2.87 -4.93 11.55
CA ASP A 105 -3.91 -4.39 12.41
C ASP A 105 -5.06 -3.82 11.56
N SER A 106 -6.26 -4.41 11.69
CA SER A 106 -7.45 -3.97 10.98
C SER A 106 -7.89 -2.55 11.37
N GLU A 107 -7.56 -2.10 12.58
CA GLU A 107 -7.89 -0.74 13.05
C GLU A 107 -7.01 0.32 12.37
N GLU A 108 -5.85 -0.07 11.82
CA GLU A 108 -5.00 0.81 11.02
C GLU A 108 -5.45 0.93 9.56
N VAL A 109 -6.38 0.06 9.13
CA VAL A 109 -6.97 0.13 7.80
C VAL A 109 -8.00 1.26 7.76
N MET A 110 -7.52 2.46 7.50
CA MET A 110 -8.34 3.66 7.41
C MET A 110 -9.42 3.52 6.32
N PRO A 111 -10.71 3.77 6.64
CA PRO A 111 -11.77 3.80 5.63
C PRO A 111 -11.44 4.80 4.52
N HIS A 112 -11.64 4.39 3.26
CA HIS A 112 -11.44 5.24 2.07
C HIS A 112 -12.20 6.60 2.11
N ASP A 113 -13.18 6.79 2.99
CA ASP A 113 -14.04 8.00 3.05
C ASP A 113 -13.86 8.86 4.32
N ARG A 114 -12.65 8.95 4.89
CA ARG A 114 -12.41 9.83 6.06
C ARG A 114 -11.31 10.87 5.83
N CYS A 115 -11.36 11.56 4.70
CA CYS A 115 -10.63 12.80 4.49
C CYS A 115 -11.45 14.01 4.98
N GLY A 116 -10.96 14.73 6.01
CA GLY A 116 -11.26 16.16 6.20
C GLY A 116 -11.63 16.67 7.60
N THR A 117 -12.41 15.97 8.42
CA THR A 117 -13.13 16.62 9.55
C THR A 117 -13.01 16.00 10.94
N HIS A 118 -12.19 14.96 11.16
CA HIS A 118 -12.11 14.39 12.52
C HIS A 118 -11.23 15.24 13.44
N ALA A 119 -11.86 16.09 14.26
CA ALA A 119 -11.20 16.85 15.35
C ALA A 119 -10.39 15.95 16.33
N SER A 120 -10.64 14.64 16.35
CA SER A 120 -10.19 13.72 17.40
C SER A 120 -9.05 12.74 17.06
N CYS A 121 -8.56 12.65 15.82
CA CYS A 121 -7.50 11.68 15.49
C CYS A 121 -6.12 12.19 15.95
N LYS A 122 -5.58 11.58 17.02
CA LYS A 122 -4.25 11.92 17.58
C LYS A 122 -3.08 11.62 16.63
N LYS A 123 -3.24 10.69 15.69
CA LYS A 123 -2.22 10.34 14.67
C LYS A 123 -2.09 11.40 13.55
N CYS A 124 -3.04 12.33 13.41
CA CYS A 124 -2.97 13.42 12.43
C CYS A 124 -2.27 14.68 12.96
N ILE A 125 -1.64 14.61 14.13
CA ILE A 125 -0.89 15.72 14.73
C ILE A 125 0.58 15.41 14.56
N CYS A 126 1.32 16.30 13.90
CA CYS A 126 2.76 16.19 13.82
C CYS A 126 3.34 16.32 15.24
N THR A 127 4.05 15.30 15.71
CA THR A 127 4.65 15.26 17.05
C THR A 127 5.76 16.30 17.23
N SER A 128 6.35 16.79 16.15
CA SER A 128 7.37 17.84 16.17
C SER A 128 6.80 19.27 16.23
N CYS A 129 5.66 19.54 15.60
CA CYS A 129 5.16 20.92 15.45
C CYS A 129 3.69 21.13 15.86
N ALA A 130 3.01 20.10 16.37
CA ALA A 130 1.62 20.10 16.84
C ALA A 130 0.54 20.54 15.82
N HIS A 131 0.92 20.77 14.56
CA HIS A 131 -0.04 21.09 13.50
C HIS A 131 -0.74 19.83 12.98
N ARG A 132 -1.95 20.05 12.47
CA ARG A 132 -2.77 19.01 11.86
C ARG A 132 -2.27 18.74 10.44
N LEU A 133 -1.77 17.52 10.20
CA LEU A 133 -1.31 17.08 8.89
C LEU A 133 -2.51 16.89 7.95
N THR A 134 -2.38 17.30 6.68
CA THR A 134 -3.33 16.91 5.65
C THR A 134 -3.39 15.40 5.58
N CYS A 135 -4.60 14.86 5.68
CA CYS A 135 -4.86 13.43 5.88
C CYS A 135 -4.16 12.59 4.81
N TRP A 136 -3.53 11.50 5.25
CA TRP A 136 -2.67 10.60 4.48
C TRP A 136 -3.36 9.85 3.32
N ASN A 137 -4.64 10.07 3.05
CA ASN A 137 -5.39 9.22 2.15
C ASN A 137 -6.18 10.01 1.09
N CYS A 138 -5.45 10.63 0.16
CA CYS A 138 -6.00 10.99 -1.15
C CYS A 138 -5.21 10.25 -2.24
N ASN A 139 -5.30 8.92 -2.27
CA ASN A 139 -4.71 8.12 -3.36
C ASN A 139 -5.25 8.54 -4.74
N ASP A 140 -6.48 9.07 -4.81
CA ASP A 140 -7.07 9.56 -6.06
C ASP A 140 -6.55 10.94 -6.50
N CYS A 141 -6.05 11.78 -5.57
CA CYS A 141 -5.51 13.11 -5.94
C CYS A 141 -4.11 13.04 -6.56
N VAL A 142 -3.35 11.96 -6.34
CA VAL A 142 -1.97 11.81 -6.86
C VAL A 142 -1.96 11.21 -8.26
N GLN A 143 -2.94 10.34 -8.59
CA GLN A 143 -2.95 9.60 -9.86
C GLN A 143 -3.48 10.41 -11.06
N GLU A 144 -4.38 11.37 -10.87
CA GLU A 144 -5.00 12.10 -12.00
C GLU A 144 -4.15 13.27 -12.54
N ALA A 145 -3.19 13.79 -11.78
CA ALA A 145 -2.64 15.10 -12.10
C ALA A 145 -1.28 15.08 -12.82
N GLY A 146 -0.61 13.93 -13.00
CA GLY A 146 0.78 13.92 -13.49
C GLY A 146 1.71 14.79 -12.63
N GLN A 147 1.30 15.08 -11.40
CA GLN A 147 1.92 16.05 -10.52
C GLN A 147 2.91 15.34 -9.61
N THR A 148 4.19 15.72 -9.72
CA THR A 148 5.25 15.31 -8.79
C THR A 148 5.15 15.99 -7.42
N VAL A 149 4.15 16.85 -7.21
CA VAL A 149 3.93 17.64 -6.00
C VAL A 149 2.43 17.71 -5.68
N PRO A 150 2.01 17.59 -4.40
CA PRO A 150 0.59 17.61 -4.06
C PRO A 150 -0.11 18.92 -4.46
N ILE A 151 -1.43 18.88 -4.58
CA ILE A 151 -2.26 20.06 -4.91
C ILE A 151 -2.17 21.10 -3.77
N GLY A 152 -1.74 22.33 -4.09
CA GLY A 152 -1.55 23.44 -3.14
C GLY A 152 -0.11 23.97 -3.01
N TYR A 153 0.83 23.46 -3.81
CA TYR A 153 2.25 23.82 -3.77
C TYR A 153 2.64 24.78 -4.92
N THR A 154 3.46 25.80 -4.63
CA THR A 154 4.15 26.63 -5.63
C THR A 154 5.65 26.37 -5.54
N GLY A 155 6.35 26.28 -6.69
CA GLY A 155 7.72 25.73 -6.81
C GLY A 155 8.84 26.52 -6.13
N GLY A 156 8.89 26.51 -4.80
CA GLY A 156 9.96 27.16 -4.02
C GLY A 156 10.21 26.63 -2.61
N ASP A 157 9.43 25.66 -2.12
CA ASP A 157 9.53 25.24 -0.72
C ASP A 157 10.57 24.10 -0.52
N VAL A 158 11.28 24.09 0.62
CA VAL A 158 12.35 23.11 0.95
C VAL A 158 11.86 22.05 1.97
N TRP A 159 12.16 20.78 1.71
CA TRP A 159 11.75 19.63 2.54
C TRP A 159 12.60 19.54 3.82
N GLN A 160 11.95 19.48 5.00
CA GLN A 160 12.62 19.22 6.28
C GLN A 160 12.33 17.78 6.73
N PRO A 161 13.35 16.93 6.96
CA PRO A 161 13.14 15.49 7.25
C PRO A 161 12.35 15.19 8.54
N GLY A 162 12.24 16.14 9.47
CA GLY A 162 11.59 15.97 10.77
C GLY A 162 10.10 16.34 10.83
N CYS A 163 9.54 16.89 9.75
CA CYS A 163 8.14 17.29 9.65
C CYS A 163 7.78 17.40 8.17
N SER A 164 6.71 16.71 7.73
CA SER A 164 6.18 16.76 6.35
C SER A 164 5.57 18.13 5.95
N ARG A 165 6.02 19.20 6.59
CA ARG A 165 5.79 20.58 6.17
C ARG A 165 7.03 21.06 5.40
N TYR A 166 6.76 21.62 4.24
CA TYR A 166 7.72 22.47 3.54
C TYR A 166 7.56 23.91 4.08
N GLU A 167 8.65 24.55 4.48
CA GLU A 167 8.62 25.96 4.92
C GLU A 167 8.58 26.87 3.68
N LYS A 168 7.62 27.81 3.66
CA LYS A 168 7.63 28.89 2.66
C LYS A 168 8.90 29.72 2.87
N LYS A 169 9.72 29.83 1.83
CA LYS A 169 10.73 30.90 1.79
C LYS A 169 9.99 32.23 1.86
N GLY A 170 10.31 33.02 2.88
CA GLY A 170 9.90 34.42 2.99
C GLY A 170 10.44 35.26 1.84
#